data_AF-W1NVT8-F1
#
_entry.id   AF-W1NVT8-F1
#
_cell.length_a   1.000
_cell.length_b   1.000
_cell.length_c   1.000
_cell.angle_alpha   90.00
_cell.angle_beta   90.00
_cell.angle_gamma   90.00
#
_symmetry.space_group_name_H-M   'P 1'
#
loop_
_entity.id
_entity.type
_entity.pdbx_description
1 polymer ?
#
loop_
_entity_poly.entity_id
_entity_poly.type
_entity_poly.pdbx_seq_one_letter_code
_entity_poly.pdbx_strand_id
1 'polypeptide(L)'
;MDDLKAFIEYFMARLESLQEDMLQINRALGSHSGGLDSRVVRVPKPQVFEGQRDSKVVENFLWNMQQYFKAAHDHEKDRVVICTMYLARDAKLWWRMRLADASWPKVSTWKDLKRELNSSCRAMLPRWHARLCEGFGKWAQCASTSIDSRN
;
A
#
# COMPACT_ATOMS: atom_id res chain seq x y z
N MET A 1 49.43 -17.41 -22.94
CA MET A 1 48.58 -17.22 -24.13
C MET A 1 47.41 -18.20 -24.11
N ASP A 2 47.66 -19.47 -23.76
CA ASP A 2 46.62 -20.51 -23.67
C ASP A 2 45.57 -20.26 -22.59
N ASP A 3 45.95 -19.74 -21.41
CA ASP A 3 44.99 -19.42 -20.33
C ASP A 3 44.01 -18.30 -20.71
N LEU A 4 44.48 -17.30 -21.44
CA LEU A 4 43.63 -16.20 -21.92
C LEU A 4 42.63 -16.72 -22.96
N LYS A 5 43.08 -17.66 -23.80
CA LYS A 5 42.22 -18.31 -24.78
C LYS A 5 41.14 -19.15 -24.09
N ALA A 6 41.52 -19.94 -23.08
CA ALA A 6 40.57 -20.72 -22.28
C ALA A 6 39.56 -19.84 -21.53
N PHE A 7 40.00 -18.69 -21.02
CA PHE A 7 39.12 -17.71 -20.38
C PHE A 7 38.09 -17.12 -21.35
N ILE A 8 38.53 -16.76 -22.56
CA ILE A 8 37.65 -16.21 -23.60
C ILE A 8 36.65 -17.29 -24.06
N GLU A 9 37.09 -18.53 -24.27
CA GLU A 9 36.21 -19.63 -24.66
C GLU A 9 35.14 -19.92 -23.59
N TYR A 10 35.53 -19.93 -22.30
CA TYR A 10 34.59 -20.05 -21.19
C TYR A 10 33.56 -18.91 -21.17
N PHE A 11 34.02 -17.68 -21.37
CA PHE A 11 33.17 -16.50 -21.34
C PHE A 11 32.18 -16.50 -22.51
N MET A 12 32.63 -16.84 -23.72
CA MET A 12 31.79 -16.94 -24.92
C MET A 12 30.73 -18.04 -24.77
N ALA A 13 31.11 -19.22 -24.29
CA ALA A 13 30.16 -20.32 -24.05
C ALA A 13 29.07 -19.93 -23.02
N ARG A 14 29.42 -19.15 -22.00
CA ARG A 14 28.47 -18.65 -21.01
C ARG A 14 27.52 -17.60 -21.59
N LEU A 15 27.99 -16.72 -22.48
CA LEU A 15 27.13 -15.76 -23.17
C LEU A 15 26.13 -16.46 -24.11
N GLU A 16 26.59 -17.46 -24.84
CA GLU A 16 25.73 -18.26 -25.73
C GLU A 16 24.67 -19.03 -24.96
N SER A 17 25.04 -19.66 -23.84
CA SER A 17 24.09 -20.32 -22.94
C SER A 17 23.02 -19.36 -22.42
N LEU A 18 23.40 -18.15 -22.01
CA LEU A 18 22.46 -17.14 -21.51
C LEU A 18 21.52 -16.65 -22.62
N GLN A 19 22.01 -16.56 -23.85
CA GLN A 19 21.21 -16.17 -25.01
C GLN A 19 20.19 -17.27 -25.36
N GLU A 20 20.58 -18.54 -25.29
CA GLU A 20 19.68 -19.68 -25.52
C GLU A 20 18.60 -19.76 -24.43
N ASP A 21 18.96 -19.55 -23.16
CA ASP A 21 18.00 -19.50 -22.05
C ASP A 21 16.95 -18.39 -22.27
N MET A 22 17.39 -17.22 -22.74
CA MET A 22 16.50 -16.10 -23.05
C MET A 22 15.54 -16.41 -24.22
N LEU A 23 16.02 -17.13 -25.24
CA LEU A 23 15.20 -17.59 -26.35
C LEU A 23 14.20 -18.66 -25.92
N GLN A 24 14.55 -19.56 -25.02
CA GLN A 24 13.62 -20.55 -24.47
C GLN A 24 12.53 -19.90 -23.62
N ILE A 25 12.89 -18.92 -22.78
CA ILE A 25 11.92 -18.10 -22.05
C ILE A 25 10.97 -17.39 -23.04
N ASN A 26 11.51 -16.76 -24.08
CA ASN A 26 10.68 -16.09 -25.10
C ASN A 26 9.81 -17.06 -25.92
N ARG A 27 10.25 -18.29 -26.18
CA ARG A 27 9.39 -19.32 -26.83
C ARG A 27 8.28 -19.79 -25.90
N ALA A 28 8.58 -20.02 -24.61
CA ALA A 28 7.58 -20.37 -23.61
C ALA A 28 6.54 -19.26 -23.45
N LEU A 29 6.97 -17.99 -23.56
CA LEU A 29 6.09 -16.82 -23.57
C LEU A 29 5.38 -16.63 -24.93
N GLY A 30 6.03 -16.99 -26.05
CA GLY A 30 5.59 -16.74 -27.43
C GLY A 30 4.55 -17.71 -28.02
N SER A 31 4.24 -18.81 -27.31
CA SER A 31 3.05 -19.63 -27.62
C SER A 31 1.73 -18.92 -27.23
N HIS A 32 1.82 -17.77 -26.56
CA HIS A 32 0.72 -16.80 -26.41
C HIS A 32 0.85 -15.68 -27.44
N SER A 33 1.08 -16.01 -28.71
CA SER A 33 0.97 -15.06 -29.82
C SER A 33 -0.50 -14.77 -30.15
N GLY A 34 -1.21 -14.23 -29.17
CA GLY A 34 -2.39 -13.40 -29.37
C GLY A 34 -2.05 -12.03 -28.82
N GLY A 35 -1.43 -11.19 -29.65
CA GLY A 35 -1.19 -9.76 -29.43
C GLY A 35 -0.87 -9.33 -27.99
N LEU A 36 0.38 -8.93 -27.75
CA LEU A 36 0.69 -7.94 -26.71
C LEU A 36 0.11 -6.55 -27.07
N ASP A 37 -1.16 -6.52 -27.49
CA ASP A 37 -2.11 -5.59 -26.90
C ASP A 37 -2.65 -6.28 -25.63
N SER A 38 -1.73 -6.62 -24.72
CA SER A 38 -2.10 -6.58 -23.31
C SER A 38 -2.46 -5.12 -23.10
N ARG A 39 -3.74 -4.81 -23.26
CA ARG A 39 -4.36 -3.70 -22.58
C ARG A 39 -4.02 -3.96 -21.12
N VAL A 40 -2.85 -3.52 -20.69
CA VAL A 40 -2.54 -3.27 -19.30
C VAL A 40 -3.56 -2.18 -18.99
N VAL A 41 -4.76 -2.61 -18.61
CA VAL A 41 -5.85 -1.75 -18.23
C VAL A 41 -5.29 -1.02 -17.03
N ARG A 42 -4.81 0.20 -17.26
CA ARG A 42 -4.27 1.04 -16.20
C ARG A 42 -5.42 1.25 -15.25
N VAL A 43 -5.38 0.58 -14.12
CA VAL A 43 -6.43 0.68 -13.11
C VAL A 43 -6.49 2.15 -12.69
N PRO A 44 -7.64 2.83 -12.90
CA PRO A 44 -7.77 4.22 -12.51
C PRO A 44 -7.53 4.36 -11.01
N LYS A 45 -6.73 5.36 -10.62
CA LYS A 45 -6.47 5.62 -9.20
C LYS A 45 -7.77 6.04 -8.51
N PRO A 46 -8.09 5.50 -7.31
CA PRO A 46 -9.24 5.92 -6.53
C PRO A 46 -9.16 7.38 -6.11
N GLN A 47 -10.32 7.98 -5.85
CA GLN A 47 -10.38 9.29 -5.20
C GLN A 47 -9.92 9.20 -3.75
N VAL A 48 -9.28 10.27 -3.28
CA VAL A 48 -8.86 10.39 -1.89
C VAL A 48 -10.06 10.69 -0.98
N PHE A 49 -10.02 10.15 0.24
CA PHE A 49 -11.01 10.45 1.28
C PHE A 49 -10.42 11.42 2.29
N GLU A 50 -11.03 12.59 2.43
CA GLU A 50 -10.51 13.65 3.29
C GLU A 50 -11.03 13.59 4.74
N GLY A 51 -11.98 12.70 5.04
CA GLY A 51 -12.57 12.56 6.37
C GLY A 51 -13.97 13.14 6.51
N GLN A 52 -14.70 13.33 5.40
CA GLN A 52 -16.10 13.73 5.44
C GLN A 52 -16.92 12.74 6.28
N ARG A 53 -17.71 13.25 7.22
CA ARG A 53 -18.53 12.45 8.14
C ARG A 53 -19.90 12.06 7.57
N ASP A 54 -19.98 11.94 6.25
CA ASP A 54 -21.18 11.48 5.56
C ASP A 54 -21.03 9.98 5.29
N SER A 55 -21.97 9.17 5.80
CA SER A 55 -21.99 7.72 5.59
C SER A 55 -21.95 7.36 4.11
N LYS A 56 -22.61 8.13 3.25
CA LYS A 56 -22.63 7.88 1.80
C LYS A 56 -21.25 8.10 1.20
N VAL A 57 -20.53 9.13 1.62
CA VAL A 57 -19.16 9.42 1.12
C VAL A 57 -18.21 8.31 1.55
N VAL A 58 -18.30 7.85 2.80
CA VAL A 58 -17.48 6.75 3.33
C VAL A 58 -17.79 5.43 2.61
N GLU A 59 -19.06 5.11 2.42
CA GLU A 59 -19.49 3.91 1.70
C GLU A 59 -19.02 3.93 0.24
N ASN A 60 -19.14 5.08 -0.44
CA ASN A 60 -18.63 5.27 -1.80
C ASN A 60 -17.11 5.10 -1.87
N PHE A 61 -16.37 5.67 -0.93
CA PHE A 61 -14.91 5.51 -0.86
C PHE A 61 -14.51 4.03 -0.67
N LEU A 62 -15.13 3.34 0.30
CA LEU A 62 -14.86 1.93 0.57
C LEU A 62 -15.22 1.03 -0.62
N TRP A 63 -16.32 1.35 -1.31
CA TRP A 63 -16.71 0.66 -2.53
C TRP A 63 -15.68 0.85 -3.65
N ASN A 64 -15.25 2.10 -3.89
CA ASN A 64 -14.25 2.41 -4.90
C ASN A 64 -12.91 1.70 -4.63
N MET A 65 -12.46 1.69 -3.37
CA MET A 65 -11.26 0.94 -2.97
C MET A 65 -11.42 -0.56 -3.20
N GLN A 66 -12.60 -1.13 -2.91
CA GLN A 66 -12.85 -2.55 -3.17
C GLN A 66 -12.80 -2.89 -4.66
N GLN A 67 -13.33 -2.03 -5.54
CA GLN A 67 -13.22 -2.25 -6.99
C GLN A 67 -11.78 -2.09 -7.47
N TYR A 68 -11.04 -1.12 -6.92
CA TYR A 68 -9.63 -0.95 -7.21
C TYR A 68 -8.83 -2.20 -6.87
N PHE A 69 -8.99 -2.77 -5.67
CA PHE A 69 -8.29 -4.01 -5.29
C PHE A 69 -8.63 -5.20 -6.19
N LYS A 70 -9.87 -5.29 -6.67
CA LYS A 70 -10.27 -6.34 -7.62
C LYS A 70 -9.60 -6.16 -8.97
N ALA A 71 -9.51 -4.92 -9.46
CA ALA A 71 -8.92 -4.61 -10.76
C ALA A 71 -7.38 -4.64 -10.74
N ALA A 72 -6.76 -4.27 -9.62
CA ALA A 72 -5.30 -4.25 -9.44
C ALA A 72 -4.70 -5.63 -9.10
N HIS A 73 -5.54 -6.67 -8.91
CA HIS A 73 -5.12 -8.01 -8.46
C HIS A 73 -4.31 -7.99 -7.14
N ASP A 74 -4.69 -7.12 -6.22
CA ASP A 74 -3.93 -6.91 -4.97
C ASP A 74 -4.09 -8.06 -3.96
N HIS A 75 -3.03 -8.31 -3.18
CA HIS A 75 -3.05 -9.25 -2.06
C HIS A 75 -3.80 -8.68 -0.84
N GLU A 76 -4.55 -9.52 -0.12
CA GLU A 76 -5.34 -9.13 1.06
C GLU A 76 -4.50 -8.40 2.13
N LYS A 77 -3.26 -8.84 2.34
CA LYS A 77 -2.30 -8.27 3.30
C LYS A 77 -1.94 -6.80 3.03
N ASP A 78 -2.02 -6.37 1.77
CA ASP A 78 -1.59 -5.02 1.35
C ASP A 78 -2.74 -4.02 1.32
N ARG A 79 -4.00 -4.50 1.37
CA ARG A 79 -5.21 -3.66 1.24
C ARG A 79 -5.31 -2.56 2.30
N VAL A 80 -4.93 -2.84 3.55
CA VAL A 80 -4.94 -1.82 4.61
C VAL A 80 -3.94 -0.73 4.30
N VAL A 81 -2.70 -1.11 3.93
CA VAL A 81 -1.64 -0.16 3.60
C VAL A 81 -2.07 0.68 2.40
N ILE A 82 -2.50 0.06 1.30
CA ILE A 82 -2.91 0.76 0.08
C ILE A 82 -4.09 1.70 0.36
N CYS A 83 -5.15 1.25 1.05
CA CYS A 83 -6.29 2.12 1.38
C CYS A 83 -5.87 3.35 2.20
N THR A 84 -4.98 3.16 3.18
CA THR A 84 -4.54 4.25 4.04
C THR A 84 -3.70 5.30 3.31
N MET A 85 -3.09 4.94 2.17
CA MET A 85 -2.42 5.91 1.28
C MET A 85 -3.41 6.87 0.61
N TYR A 86 -4.66 6.46 0.41
CA TYR A 86 -5.74 7.28 -0.17
C TYR A 86 -6.53 8.07 0.88
N LEU A 87 -6.12 8.04 2.15
CA LEU A 87 -6.62 8.95 3.18
C LEU A 87 -5.88 10.29 3.12
N ALA A 88 -6.62 11.38 3.27
CA ALA A 88 -6.13 12.75 3.29
C ALA A 88 -6.70 13.51 4.49
N ARG A 89 -6.12 14.69 4.78
CA ARG A 89 -6.57 15.63 5.83
C ARG A 89 -6.92 14.94 7.15
N ASP A 90 -8.15 15.10 7.61
CA ASP A 90 -8.64 14.63 8.90
C ASP A 90 -8.65 13.10 8.98
N ALA A 91 -8.97 12.42 7.87
CA ALA A 91 -8.90 10.96 7.81
C ALA A 91 -7.46 10.45 7.97
N LYS A 92 -6.48 11.14 7.36
CA LYS A 92 -5.07 10.78 7.50
C LYS A 92 -4.54 11.07 8.90
N LEU A 93 -4.98 12.17 9.51
CA LEU A 93 -4.65 12.51 10.89
C LEU A 93 -5.21 11.46 11.86
N TRP A 94 -6.47 11.06 11.69
CA TRP A 94 -7.09 9.98 12.45
C TRP A 94 -6.28 8.68 12.37
N TRP A 95 -5.88 8.27 11.17
CA TRP A 95 -5.10 7.05 10.97
C TRP A 95 -3.74 7.12 11.69
N ARG A 96 -3.04 8.27 11.58
CA ARG A 96 -1.76 8.48 12.27
C ARG A 96 -1.90 8.40 13.79
N MET A 97 -3.00 8.95 14.34
CA MET A 97 -3.25 8.89 15.78
C MET A 97 -3.51 7.45 16.25
N ARG A 98 -4.25 6.65 15.47
CA ARG A 98 -4.43 5.21 15.74
C ARG A 98 -3.10 4.45 15.74
N LEU A 99 -2.17 4.78 14.83
CA LEU A 99 -0.86 4.14 14.79
C LEU A 99 0.03 4.50 15.98
N ALA A 100 -0.13 5.71 16.53
CA ALA A 100 0.62 6.16 17.71
C ALA A 100 0.04 5.61 19.03
N ASP A 101 -1.27 5.35 19.07
CA ASP A 101 -1.95 4.88 20.27
C ASP A 101 -2.03 3.34 20.31
N ALA A 102 -1.10 2.72 21.03
CA ALA A 102 -1.05 1.26 21.22
C ALA A 102 -2.28 0.67 21.94
N SER A 103 -3.13 1.50 22.57
CA SER A 103 -4.37 1.04 23.19
C SER A 103 -5.47 0.74 22.18
N TRP A 104 -5.31 1.15 20.92
CA TRP A 104 -6.32 0.94 19.89
C TRP A 104 -6.19 -0.46 19.27
N PRO A 105 -7.32 -1.11 18.94
CA PRO A 105 -7.28 -2.39 18.26
C PRO A 105 -6.48 -2.32 16.96
N LYS A 106 -5.58 -3.29 16.80
CA LYS A 106 -4.79 -3.43 15.57
C LYS A 106 -5.71 -3.66 14.38
N VAL A 107 -5.52 -2.85 13.34
CA VAL A 107 -6.21 -3.01 12.06
C VAL A 107 -5.26 -3.71 11.10
N SER A 108 -5.39 -5.03 10.99
CA SER A 108 -4.56 -5.85 10.09
C SER A 108 -5.32 -6.34 8.86
N THR A 109 -6.65 -6.30 8.88
CA THR A 109 -7.48 -6.81 7.78
C THR A 109 -8.33 -5.72 7.15
N TRP A 110 -8.72 -5.92 5.89
CA TRP A 110 -9.67 -5.04 5.21
C TRP A 110 -11.01 -4.94 5.96
N LYS A 111 -11.46 -6.05 6.56
CA LYS A 111 -12.69 -6.10 7.36
C LYS A 111 -12.61 -5.19 8.58
N ASP A 112 -11.48 -5.20 9.28
CA ASP A 112 -11.26 -4.33 10.43
C ASP A 112 -11.24 -2.87 9.99
N LEU A 113 -10.54 -2.54 8.91
CA LEU A 113 -10.47 -1.17 8.40
C LEU A 113 -11.86 -0.63 8.03
N LYS A 114 -12.69 -1.42 7.34
CA LYS A 114 -14.08 -1.03 7.02
C LYS A 114 -14.92 -0.79 8.25
N ARG A 115 -14.83 -1.67 9.26
CA ARG A 115 -15.57 -1.53 10.51
C ARG A 115 -15.17 -0.22 11.20
N GLU A 116 -13.89 0.05 11.24
CA GLU A 116 -13.34 1.23 11.90
C GLU A 116 -13.70 2.50 11.14
N LEU A 117 -13.52 2.58 9.81
CA LEU A 117 -13.92 3.76 9.03
C LEU A 117 -15.43 4.06 9.11
N ASN A 118 -16.28 3.03 9.20
CA ASN A 118 -17.71 3.23 9.39
C ASN A 118 -18.07 3.65 10.81
N SER A 119 -17.47 3.04 11.84
CA SER A 119 -17.72 3.41 13.24
C SER A 119 -17.24 4.83 13.53
N SER A 120 -16.10 5.19 12.94
CA SER A 120 -15.47 6.50 12.95
C SER A 120 -16.40 7.62 12.52
N CYS A 121 -17.09 7.43 11.39
CA CYS A 121 -17.95 8.46 10.81
C CYS A 121 -19.34 8.49 11.45
N ARG A 122 -19.79 7.38 12.05
CA ARG A 122 -21.10 7.26 12.71
C ARG A 122 -21.06 7.64 14.19
N ALA A 123 -19.92 7.54 14.87
CA ALA A 123 -19.79 7.89 16.27
C ALA A 123 -19.81 9.40 16.46
N MET A 124 -20.91 9.90 17.00
CA MET A 124 -21.09 11.28 17.45
C MET A 124 -19.93 11.69 18.38
N LEU A 125 -19.50 12.94 18.21
CA LEU A 125 -18.42 13.77 18.77
C LEU A 125 -17.47 13.33 19.93
N PRO A 126 -17.85 12.76 21.10
CA PRO A 126 -16.94 12.84 22.24
C PRO A 126 -15.65 12.05 22.10
N ARG A 127 -15.69 10.83 21.55
CA ARG A 127 -14.53 9.93 21.58
C ARG A 127 -13.40 10.34 20.63
N TRP A 128 -13.73 11.08 19.56
CA TRP A 128 -12.78 11.55 18.55
C TRP A 128 -12.11 12.85 18.97
N HIS A 129 -12.90 13.83 19.43
CA HIS A 129 -12.35 15.08 19.93
C HIS A 129 -11.63 14.88 21.28
N ALA A 130 -12.18 14.10 22.21
CA ALA A 130 -11.50 13.82 23.48
C ALA A 130 -10.17 13.08 23.26
N ARG A 131 -10.12 12.09 22.35
CA ARG A 131 -8.86 11.40 22.03
C ARG A 131 -7.92 12.21 21.14
N LEU A 132 -8.42 13.13 20.31
CA LEU A 132 -7.57 14.12 19.65
C LEU A 132 -6.91 15.00 20.71
N CYS A 133 -7.64 15.50 21.70
CA CYS A 133 -7.07 16.29 22.80
C CYS A 133 -6.06 15.49 23.63
N GLU A 134 -6.38 14.25 24.02
CA GLU A 134 -5.45 13.36 24.75
C GLU A 134 -4.24 12.96 23.90
N GLY A 135 -4.47 12.67 22.61
CA GLY A 135 -3.46 12.24 21.65
C GLY A 135 -2.49 13.37 21.28
N PHE A 136 -2.98 14.59 21.04
CA PHE A 136 -2.14 15.78 20.87
C PHE A 136 -1.36 16.08 22.15
N GLY A 137 -1.95 15.92 23.33
CA GLY A 137 -1.24 16.04 24.61
C GLY A 137 -0.08 15.04 24.73
N LYS A 138 -0.32 13.76 24.45
CA LYS A 138 0.72 12.72 24.42
C LYS A 138 1.77 12.97 23.32
N TRP A 139 1.36 13.44 22.14
CA TRP A 139 2.27 13.74 21.03
C TRP A 139 3.18 14.93 21.36
N ALA A 140 2.66 15.98 21.98
CA ALA A 140 3.45 17.10 22.49
C ALA A 140 4.46 16.65 23.55
N GLN A 141 4.06 15.73 24.44
CA GLN A 141 4.92 15.21 25.50
C GLN A 141 6.03 14.28 24.95
N CYS A 142 5.71 13.43 23.96
CA CYS A 142 6.68 12.59 23.23
C CYS A 142 7.62 13.41 22.34
N ALA A 143 7.13 14.48 21.72
CA ALA A 143 7.97 15.39 20.93
C ALA A 143 8.95 16.17 21.81
N SER A 144 8.51 16.60 23.00
CA SER A 144 9.37 17.32 23.96
C SER A 144 10.47 16.40 24.52
N THR A 145 10.13 15.17 24.90
CA THR A 145 11.12 14.17 25.39
C THR A 145 12.09 13.67 24.31
N SER A 146 11.68 13.68 23.03
CA SER A 146 12.58 13.34 21.90
C SER A 146 13.53 14.48 21.52
N ILE A 147 13.24 15.73 21.90
CA ILE A 147 14.13 16.88 21.67
C ILE A 147 15.19 16.95 22.78
N ASP A 148 14.81 16.70 24.05
CA ASP A 148 15.74 16.73 25.19
C ASP A 148 16.75 15.56 25.21
N SER A 149 16.48 14.46 24.49
CA SER A 149 17.39 13.31 24.37
C SER A 149 18.40 13.42 23.22
N ARG A 150 18.43 14.56 22.51
CA ARG A 150 19.39 14.86 21.42
C ARG A 150 20.39 15.98 21.75
N ASN A 151 20.46 16.42 23.01
CA ASN A 151 21.54 17.28 23.52
C ASN A 151 22.41 16.53 24.51
#